data_AF-A0A8T0IMC3-F1
#
_entry.id   AF-A0A8T0IMC3-F1
#
_cell.length_a   1.000
_cell.length_b   1.000
_cell.length_c   1.000
_cell.angle_alpha   90.00
_cell.angle_beta   90.00
_cell.angle_gamma   90.00
#
_symmetry.space_group_name_H-M   'P 1'
#
loop_
_entity.id
_entity.type
_entity.pdbx_description
1 polymer ?
#
loop_
_entity_poly.entity_id
_entity_poly.type
_entity_poly.pdbx_seq_one_letter_code
_entity_poly.pdbx_strand_id
1 'polypeptide(L)'
;MKAIWLRNPKEVTPEEYISFYRSLTKDFGDDKPLAWTHFNAEGDVEFKSVLFVPPKASPELFDKYYTNAPQLKLYIRRIFISDEIEDLLPKYLAFLKGIVDSDTLPLNVSREMLQQHNSLKTIKKKLIRKALDMIKRIMDDDPDEIISEDEDGLEEEVEEQTSEKKGKYAEFWKEYGKFIKMGILDDTTNGKRLAKLIRFQSSKSGEKLISFDQYVARMKPDQSYIYFITGQDTNQLEKSPLLEKLLKKEYEVIYFTDPLDEYVMQHLTEYEEKKLQDASKDNLKIGGKDSKAKTKELAKAYKKLTKWWKDILSGENLESVKVSTRLANTPTVVVTSKTGWSSNMERVMQAQTFVDSSKVSHMKSKRILEINPRHPIIQELRQKIAVDPEDDVARQAAALLYETALIESGFTLDDPKIFASRIHSVIKMNLNVDPDAQVQEEADEVNKDDDIDFDDNEKTKPDHQEEGHVISDPEPVDLLTETLGGKEAKEASGIDNENPTSSSFMGDGDEAQVFKEAVEFSKPDSMLSVNDEL
;
A
#
# COMPACT_ATOMS: atom_id res chain seq x y z
N MET A 1 -30.00 39.92 3.23
CA MET A 1 -29.23 39.16 4.22
C MET A 1 -27.77 39.14 3.76
N LYS A 2 -26.77 39.40 4.63
CA LYS A 2 -25.35 39.36 4.23
C LYS A 2 -24.91 37.91 4.01
N ALA A 3 -24.03 37.68 3.05
CA ALA A 3 -23.43 36.37 2.80
C ALA A 3 -22.70 35.84 4.04
N ILE A 4 -22.68 34.51 4.26
CA ILE A 4 -22.18 33.90 5.50
C ILE A 4 -20.73 34.30 5.81
N TRP A 5 -19.85 34.25 4.81
CA TRP A 5 -18.43 34.57 4.96
C TRP A 5 -18.14 36.06 5.20
N LEU A 6 -19.16 36.92 5.12
CA LEU A 6 -19.05 38.35 5.43
C LEU A 6 -19.54 38.68 6.86
N ARG A 7 -20.10 37.70 7.57
CA ARG A 7 -20.57 37.84 8.96
C ARG A 7 -19.45 37.46 9.92
N ASN A 8 -19.56 37.93 11.16
CA ASN A 8 -18.67 37.48 12.23
C ASN A 8 -18.88 35.97 12.45
N PRO A 9 -17.83 35.12 12.41
CA PRO A 9 -17.99 33.67 12.61
C PRO A 9 -18.72 33.28 13.90
N LYS A 10 -18.64 34.11 14.95
CA LYS A 10 -19.31 33.91 16.24
C LYS A 10 -20.83 34.15 16.20
N GLU A 11 -21.32 34.84 15.18
CA GLU A 11 -22.74 35.17 14.99
C GLU A 11 -23.41 34.24 13.98
N VAL A 12 -22.69 33.26 13.43
CA VAL A 12 -23.22 32.29 12.47
C VAL A 12 -23.47 30.97 13.20
N THR A 13 -24.71 30.52 13.16
CA THR A 13 -25.15 29.28 13.81
C THR A 13 -24.72 28.04 13.00
N PRO A 14 -24.58 26.86 13.63
CA PRO A 14 -24.32 25.60 12.93
C PRO A 14 -25.33 25.30 11.81
N GLU A 15 -26.61 25.60 12.03
CA GLU A 15 -27.69 25.38 11.06
C GLU A 15 -27.50 26.24 9.80
N GLU A 16 -27.05 27.48 9.97
CA GLU A 16 -26.71 28.36 8.85
C GLU A 16 -25.52 27.83 8.05
N TYR A 17 -24.48 27.31 8.70
CA TYR A 17 -23.36 26.66 8.00
C TYR A 17 -23.80 25.42 7.23
N ILE A 18 -24.65 24.57 7.82
CA ILE A 18 -25.19 23.37 7.16
C ILE A 18 -26.04 23.77 5.94
N SER A 19 -26.94 24.75 6.11
CA SER A 19 -27.76 25.27 5.01
C SER A 19 -26.91 25.86 3.88
N PHE A 20 -25.82 26.55 4.22
CA PHE A 20 -24.89 27.09 3.23
C PHE A 20 -24.08 26.01 2.54
N TYR A 21 -23.61 24.99 3.28
CA TYR A 21 -22.93 23.84 2.70
C TYR A 21 -23.80 23.11 1.67
N ARG A 22 -25.07 22.83 1.98
CA ARG A 22 -26.04 22.22 1.04
C ARG A 22 -26.23 23.07 -0.21
N SER A 23 -26.42 24.38 -0.03
CA SER A 23 -26.55 25.33 -1.14
C SER A 23 -25.28 25.40 -2.00
N LEU A 24 -24.10 25.30 -1.38
CA LEU A 24 -22.81 25.37 -2.05
C LEU A 24 -22.54 24.14 -2.92
N THR A 25 -22.81 22.96 -2.36
CA THR A 25 -22.56 21.64 -2.97
C THR A 25 -23.65 21.22 -3.94
N LYS A 26 -24.81 21.89 -3.92
CA LYS A 26 -26.05 21.46 -4.61
C LYS A 26 -26.50 20.05 -4.18
N ASP A 27 -26.04 19.62 -3.01
CA ASP A 27 -26.44 18.38 -2.39
C ASP A 27 -27.58 18.68 -1.42
N PHE A 28 -28.78 18.29 -1.82
CA PHE A 28 -30.00 18.44 -1.02
C PHE A 28 -30.28 17.20 -0.16
N GLY A 29 -29.32 16.27 -0.08
CA GLY A 29 -29.38 15.17 0.87
C GLY A 29 -29.34 15.63 2.33
N ASP A 30 -29.58 14.68 3.23
CA ASP A 30 -29.56 14.95 4.67
C ASP A 30 -28.14 15.04 5.24
N ASP A 31 -27.14 14.62 4.47
CA ASP A 31 -25.73 14.56 4.81
C ASP A 31 -25.18 15.95 5.22
N LYS A 32 -24.61 16.02 6.44
CA LYS A 32 -24.02 17.23 7.04
C LYS A 32 -22.50 17.20 6.87
N PRO A 33 -21.82 18.36 6.73
CA PRO A 33 -20.36 18.38 6.70
C PRO A 33 -19.78 17.84 8.02
N LEU A 34 -18.70 17.07 7.97
CA LEU A 34 -18.02 16.55 9.19
C LEU A 34 -17.52 17.71 10.05
N ALA A 35 -16.99 18.73 9.38
CA ALA A 35 -16.46 19.94 10.01
C ALA A 35 -16.43 21.11 9.04
N TRP A 36 -16.26 22.29 9.62
CA TRP A 36 -15.99 23.52 8.88
C TRP A 36 -15.02 24.42 9.63
N THR A 37 -14.44 25.37 8.90
CA THR A 37 -13.68 26.49 9.46
C THR A 37 -14.07 27.76 8.73
N HIS A 38 -14.30 28.83 9.49
CA HIS A 38 -14.63 30.16 8.98
C HIS A 38 -13.62 31.15 9.56
N PHE A 39 -12.85 31.79 8.69
CA PHE A 39 -11.79 32.70 9.11
C PHE A 39 -11.63 33.88 8.17
N ASN A 40 -11.10 34.96 8.74
CA ASN A 40 -10.62 36.14 8.02
C ASN A 40 -9.09 36.13 8.08
N ALA A 41 -8.45 36.28 6.92
CA ALA A 41 -7.02 36.47 6.80
C ALA A 41 -6.75 37.94 6.56
N GLU A 42 -5.86 38.53 7.37
CA GLU A 42 -5.45 39.94 7.30
C GLU A 42 -3.93 40.03 7.04
N GLY A 43 -3.41 41.23 6.77
CA GLY A 43 -1.99 41.51 6.49
C GLY A 43 -1.70 41.56 4.98
N ASP A 44 -0.59 40.95 4.55
CA ASP A 44 -0.12 40.99 3.14
C ASP A 44 -1.16 40.56 2.10
N VAL A 45 -2.09 39.68 2.51
CA VAL A 45 -3.25 39.30 1.71
C VAL A 45 -4.48 39.26 2.61
N GLU A 46 -5.49 40.00 2.20
CA GLU A 46 -6.79 40.11 2.84
C GLU A 46 -7.84 39.28 2.09
N PHE A 47 -8.42 38.30 2.80
CA PHE A 47 -9.52 37.50 2.29
C PHE A 47 -10.33 36.86 3.41
N LYS A 48 -11.55 36.45 3.09
CA LYS A 48 -12.46 35.72 3.98
C LYS A 48 -12.74 34.36 3.38
N SER A 49 -12.82 33.32 4.20
CA SER A 49 -13.01 31.96 3.70
C SER A 49 -13.83 31.13 4.65
N VAL A 50 -14.65 30.25 4.06
CA VAL A 50 -15.33 29.16 4.75
C VAL A 50 -14.96 27.89 4.00
N LEU A 51 -14.37 26.92 4.72
CA LEU A 51 -14.02 25.60 4.21
C LEU A 51 -14.82 24.54 4.95
N PHE A 52 -15.16 23.47 4.25
CA PHE A 52 -15.95 22.34 4.72
C PHE A 52 -15.26 21.03 4.37
N VAL A 53 -15.36 20.07 5.29
CA VAL A 53 -15.06 18.66 5.05
C VAL A 53 -16.38 17.96 4.73
N PRO A 54 -16.58 17.41 3.53
CA PRO A 54 -17.75 16.61 3.22
C PRO A 54 -17.81 15.34 4.10
N PRO A 55 -18.99 14.75 4.32
CA PRO A 55 -19.13 13.51 5.09
C PRO A 55 -18.63 12.26 4.38
N LYS A 56 -18.55 12.28 3.05
CA LYS A 56 -18.13 11.14 2.25
C LYS A 56 -17.23 11.59 1.12
N ALA A 57 -16.22 10.79 0.80
CA ALA A 57 -15.44 11.00 -0.40
C ALA A 57 -16.29 10.65 -1.63
N SER A 58 -16.32 11.54 -2.64
CA SER A 58 -16.89 11.17 -3.94
C SER A 58 -15.97 10.16 -4.63
N PRO A 59 -16.51 9.11 -5.28
CA PRO A 59 -15.70 8.13 -6.01
C PRO A 59 -14.74 8.77 -7.02
N GLU A 60 -15.18 9.84 -7.70
CA GLU A 60 -14.37 10.58 -8.67
C GLU A 60 -13.09 11.20 -8.08
N LEU A 61 -13.03 11.42 -6.75
CA LEU A 61 -11.86 12.02 -6.11
C LEU A 61 -10.62 11.14 -6.27
N PHE A 62 -10.79 9.82 -6.28
CA PHE A 62 -9.70 8.85 -6.42
C PHE A 62 -9.31 8.65 -7.88
N ASP A 63 -10.28 8.42 -8.77
CA ASP A 63 -10.03 8.15 -10.19
C ASP A 63 -9.34 9.31 -10.90
N LYS A 64 -9.67 10.54 -10.49
CA LYS A 64 -9.15 11.77 -11.08
C LYS A 64 -8.17 12.49 -10.15
N TYR A 65 -7.47 11.80 -9.24
CA TYR A 65 -6.60 12.46 -8.24
C TYR A 65 -5.68 13.55 -8.82
N TYR A 66 -5.01 13.24 -9.94
CA TYR A 66 -4.09 14.19 -10.59
C TYR A 66 -4.79 15.31 -11.37
N THR A 67 -5.99 15.06 -11.89
CA THR A 67 -6.74 16.00 -12.73
C THR A 67 -7.82 16.77 -11.98
N ASN A 68 -8.13 16.37 -10.74
CA ASN A 68 -9.15 17.02 -9.93
C ASN A 68 -8.73 18.42 -9.52
N ALA A 69 -9.58 19.40 -9.82
CA ALA A 69 -9.47 20.74 -9.29
C ALA A 69 -10.08 20.81 -7.88
N PRO A 70 -9.52 21.61 -6.96
CA PRO A 70 -10.17 21.92 -5.70
C PRO A 70 -11.55 22.54 -5.96
N GLN A 71 -12.56 22.09 -5.23
CA GLN A 71 -13.93 22.58 -5.39
C GLN A 71 -14.18 23.81 -4.52
N LEU A 72 -13.35 24.84 -4.72
CA LEU A 72 -13.44 26.13 -4.04
C LEU A 72 -13.90 27.23 -5.00
N LYS A 73 -14.95 27.95 -4.63
CA LYS A 73 -15.40 29.13 -5.39
C LYS A 73 -14.59 30.37 -4.99
N LEU A 74 -13.88 30.95 -5.95
CA LEU A 74 -13.15 32.20 -5.79
C LEU A 74 -14.05 33.39 -6.09
N TYR A 75 -14.10 34.31 -5.14
CA TYR A 75 -14.70 35.62 -5.24
C TYR A 75 -13.62 36.69 -5.07
N ILE A 76 -13.79 37.81 -5.77
CA ILE A 76 -13.00 39.02 -5.54
C ILE A 76 -13.96 40.15 -5.25
N ARG A 77 -13.84 40.75 -4.07
CA ARG A 77 -14.76 41.81 -3.60
C ARG A 77 -16.22 41.41 -3.80
N ARG A 78 -16.56 40.18 -3.43
CA ARG A 78 -17.91 39.57 -3.52
C ARG A 78 -18.41 39.28 -4.94
N ILE A 79 -17.58 39.45 -5.96
CA ILE A 79 -17.89 39.10 -7.36
C ILE A 79 -17.34 37.70 -7.62
N PHE A 80 -18.18 36.77 -8.07
CA PHE A 80 -17.75 35.43 -8.43
C PHE A 80 -16.82 35.48 -9.64
N ILE A 81 -15.68 34.79 -9.55
CA ILE A 81 -14.68 34.74 -10.62
C ILE A 81 -14.65 33.36 -11.26
N SER A 82 -14.44 32.32 -10.46
CA SER A 82 -14.22 30.95 -10.93
C SER A 82 -14.27 29.95 -9.78
N ASP A 83 -14.64 28.72 -10.08
CA ASP A 83 -14.53 27.54 -9.23
C ASP A 83 -13.53 26.50 -9.75
N GLU A 84 -12.71 26.88 -10.75
CA GLU A 84 -11.72 26.04 -11.44
C GLU A 84 -10.29 26.55 -11.18
N ILE A 85 -10.04 27.16 -10.02
CA ILE A 85 -8.70 27.65 -9.67
C ILE A 85 -7.93 26.55 -8.95
N GLU A 86 -7.17 25.77 -9.73
CA GLU A 86 -6.38 24.64 -9.24
C GLU A 86 -5.39 25.00 -8.12
N ASP A 87 -4.87 26.22 -8.12
CA ASP A 87 -3.78 26.62 -7.24
C ASP A 87 -4.19 27.05 -5.82
N LEU A 88 -5.49 27.06 -5.49
CA LEU A 88 -5.95 27.48 -4.16
C LEU A 88 -5.66 26.45 -3.06
N LEU A 89 -5.66 25.16 -3.40
CA LEU A 89 -5.36 24.06 -2.48
C LEU A 89 -4.50 23.01 -3.19
N PRO A 90 -3.66 22.28 -2.46
CA PRO A 90 -2.96 21.13 -3.01
C PRO A 90 -3.94 19.98 -3.29
N LYS A 91 -3.55 19.05 -4.18
CA LYS A 91 -4.40 17.92 -4.62
C LYS A 91 -4.86 17.05 -3.44
N TYR A 92 -3.99 16.85 -2.44
CA TYR A 92 -4.33 16.13 -1.22
C TYR A 92 -5.39 16.81 -0.34
N LEU A 93 -5.77 18.07 -0.61
CA LEU A 93 -6.89 18.77 0.05
C LEU A 93 -8.02 19.13 -0.94
N ALA A 94 -7.97 18.67 -2.18
CA ALA A 94 -8.95 19.02 -3.21
C ALA A 94 -10.36 18.51 -2.91
N PHE A 95 -10.51 17.57 -1.97
CA PHE A 95 -11.81 17.10 -1.48
C PHE A 95 -12.60 18.19 -0.74
N LEU A 96 -11.91 19.17 -0.15
CA LEU A 96 -12.53 20.27 0.58
C LEU A 96 -13.46 21.08 -0.31
N LYS A 97 -14.59 21.51 0.27
CA LYS A 97 -15.55 22.41 -0.36
C LYS A 97 -15.47 23.75 0.32
N GLY A 98 -15.75 24.82 -0.40
CA GLY A 98 -15.77 26.12 0.24
C GLY A 98 -15.69 27.26 -0.73
N ILE A 99 -15.35 28.40 -0.16
CA ILE A 99 -15.21 29.65 -0.88
C ILE A 99 -14.02 30.45 -0.36
N VAL A 100 -13.53 31.34 -1.21
CA VAL A 100 -12.49 32.32 -0.87
C VAL A 100 -12.93 33.67 -1.45
N ASP A 101 -13.15 34.68 -0.62
CA ASP A 101 -13.49 36.04 -1.06
C ASP A 101 -12.33 36.97 -0.74
N SER A 102 -11.58 37.35 -1.78
CA SER A 102 -10.38 38.18 -1.64
C SER A 102 -10.68 39.65 -1.89
N ASP A 103 -10.18 40.50 -0.99
CA ASP A 103 -10.22 41.96 -1.14
C ASP A 103 -8.96 42.50 -1.86
N THR A 104 -7.91 41.67 -1.92
CA THR A 104 -6.55 42.01 -2.40
C THR A 104 -6.26 41.57 -3.83
N LEU A 105 -6.92 40.53 -4.33
CA LEU A 105 -6.76 40.11 -5.72
C LEU A 105 -7.36 41.16 -6.69
N PRO A 106 -6.73 41.38 -7.86
CA PRO A 106 -7.22 42.35 -8.83
C PRO A 106 -8.44 41.81 -9.60
N LEU A 107 -9.49 42.64 -9.72
CA LEU A 107 -10.77 42.29 -10.36
C LEU A 107 -10.67 42.07 -11.88
N ASN A 108 -9.88 42.90 -12.58
CA ASN A 108 -9.85 42.96 -14.05
C ASN A 108 -8.72 42.09 -14.62
N VAL A 109 -8.66 40.82 -14.23
CA VAL A 109 -7.52 39.95 -14.54
C VAL A 109 -8.02 38.60 -15.04
N SER A 110 -7.41 38.09 -16.11
CA SER A 110 -7.76 36.77 -16.65
C SER A 110 -7.45 35.66 -15.65
N ARG A 111 -8.06 34.50 -15.81
CA ARG A 111 -7.78 33.33 -14.94
C ARG A 111 -6.30 32.94 -14.95
N GLU A 112 -5.67 32.99 -16.12
CA GLU A 112 -4.23 32.73 -16.31
C GLU A 112 -3.37 33.73 -15.53
N MET A 113 -3.69 35.02 -15.62
CA MET A 113 -2.96 36.06 -14.90
C MET A 113 -3.18 35.99 -13.38
N LEU A 114 -4.36 35.55 -12.92
CA LEU A 114 -4.63 35.32 -11.50
C LEU A 114 -3.80 34.17 -10.93
N GLN A 115 -3.63 33.07 -11.69
CA GLN A 115 -2.82 31.92 -11.28
C GLN A 115 -1.35 32.28 -11.06
N GLN A 116 -0.82 33.22 -11.85
CA GLN A 116 0.56 33.70 -11.72
C GLN A 116 0.76 34.73 -10.59
N HIS A 117 -0.32 35.20 -9.96
CA HIS A 117 -0.24 36.28 -8.97
C HIS A 117 0.33 35.81 -7.63
N ASN A 118 1.31 36.53 -7.09
CA ASN A 118 2.01 36.16 -5.85
C ASN A 118 1.08 36.02 -4.64
N SER A 119 0.01 36.82 -4.55
CA SER A 119 -0.96 36.71 -3.46
C SER A 119 -1.63 35.34 -3.41
N LEU A 120 -1.83 34.66 -4.54
CA LEU A 120 -2.47 33.34 -4.59
C LEU A 120 -1.64 32.30 -3.82
N LYS A 121 -0.30 32.37 -3.90
CA LYS A 121 0.60 31.51 -3.13
C LYS A 121 0.44 31.72 -1.62
N THR A 122 0.28 32.97 -1.19
CA THR A 122 0.04 33.30 0.23
C THR A 122 -1.35 32.88 0.69
N ILE A 123 -2.37 33.04 -0.15
CA ILE A 123 -3.73 32.53 0.09
C ILE A 123 -3.68 31.00 0.28
N LYS A 124 -3.06 30.28 -0.66
CA LYS A 124 -2.88 28.82 -0.61
C LYS A 124 -2.24 28.38 0.71
N LYS A 125 -1.13 29.00 1.13
CA LYS A 125 -0.46 28.70 2.41
C LYS A 125 -1.38 28.90 3.61
N LYS A 126 -2.13 30.01 3.65
CA LYS A 126 -3.08 30.30 4.75
C LYS A 126 -4.25 29.31 4.75
N LEU A 127 -4.77 28.93 3.57
CA LEU A 127 -5.82 27.92 3.41
C LEU A 127 -5.36 26.54 3.90
N ILE A 128 -4.19 26.07 3.45
CA ILE A 128 -3.62 24.79 3.91
C ILE A 128 -3.48 24.79 5.43
N ARG A 129 -2.96 25.88 6.01
CA ARG A 129 -2.81 25.98 7.47
C ARG A 129 -4.13 25.80 8.19
N LYS A 130 -5.17 26.53 7.77
CA LYS A 130 -6.50 26.50 8.38
C LYS A 130 -7.26 25.20 8.12
N ALA A 131 -7.05 24.56 6.97
CA ALA A 131 -7.58 23.24 6.66
C ALA A 131 -6.98 22.17 7.59
N LEU A 132 -5.66 22.15 7.76
CA LEU A 132 -5.00 21.21 8.66
C LEU A 132 -5.33 21.49 10.14
N ASP A 133 -5.49 22.76 10.54
CA ASP A 133 -5.96 23.10 11.90
C ASP A 133 -7.39 22.62 12.13
N MET A 134 -8.27 22.72 11.11
CA MET A 134 -9.63 22.19 11.18
C MET A 134 -9.64 20.67 11.32
N ILE A 135 -8.85 19.94 10.52
CA ILE A 135 -8.76 18.48 10.59
C ILE A 135 -8.19 18.04 11.93
N LYS A 136 -7.14 18.73 12.42
CA LYS A 136 -6.60 18.50 13.75
C LYS A 136 -7.64 18.73 14.85
N ARG A 137 -8.50 19.74 14.75
CA ARG A 137 -9.57 19.93 15.73
C ARG A 137 -10.58 18.78 15.72
N ILE A 138 -10.89 18.19 14.56
CA ILE A 138 -11.75 16.99 14.50
C ILE A 138 -11.11 15.84 15.28
N MET A 139 -9.79 15.71 15.17
CA MET A 139 -8.98 14.73 15.89
C MET A 139 -8.97 15.00 17.40
N ASP A 140 -8.63 16.22 17.81
CA ASP A 140 -8.53 16.60 19.23
C ASP A 140 -9.90 16.51 19.96
N ASP A 141 -11.01 16.73 19.23
CA ASP A 141 -12.38 16.60 19.74
C ASP A 141 -12.90 15.13 19.74
N ASP A 142 -12.12 14.17 19.25
CA ASP A 142 -12.53 12.76 19.15
C ASP A 142 -12.30 12.00 20.48
N PRO A 143 -13.34 11.35 21.06
CA PRO A 143 -13.20 10.59 22.30
C PRO A 143 -12.12 9.51 22.24
N ASP A 144 -11.88 8.90 21.07
CA ASP A 144 -10.88 7.85 20.90
C ASP A 144 -9.43 8.35 20.96
N GLU A 145 -9.23 9.67 20.87
CA GLU A 145 -7.93 10.33 20.91
C GLU A 145 -7.53 10.79 22.32
N ILE A 146 -8.48 10.82 23.26
CA ILE A 146 -8.21 11.19 24.64
C ILE A 146 -7.35 10.09 25.25
N ILE A 147 -6.05 10.36 25.37
CA ILE A 147 -5.13 9.55 26.15
C ILE A 147 -5.52 9.79 27.61
N SER A 148 -6.10 8.80 28.29
CA SER A 148 -6.31 8.86 29.74
C SER A 148 -4.93 8.92 30.41
N GLU A 149 -4.43 10.13 30.65
CA GLU A 149 -3.29 10.39 31.52
C GLU A 149 -3.79 10.41 32.96
N ASP A 150 -3.95 9.24 33.57
CA ASP A 150 -3.98 9.13 35.02
C ASP A 150 -3.05 7.99 35.45
N GLU A 151 -1.82 8.40 35.80
CA GLU A 151 -1.06 7.74 36.87
C GLU A 151 -1.95 7.72 38.13
N ASP A 152 -1.92 6.60 38.85
CA ASP A 152 -2.67 6.33 40.09
C ASP A 152 -4.11 5.81 39.95
N GLY A 153 -4.28 4.70 39.20
CA GLY A 153 -5.13 3.57 39.64
C GLY A 153 -6.60 3.87 39.97
N LEU A 154 -7.15 4.97 39.47
CA LEU A 154 -8.57 5.24 39.44
C LEU A 154 -8.93 5.23 37.96
N GLU A 155 -9.48 4.09 37.54
CA GLU A 155 -10.33 4.02 36.36
C GLU A 155 -11.46 5.03 36.60
N GLU A 156 -11.29 6.28 36.16
CA GLU A 156 -12.46 7.08 35.84
C GLU A 156 -13.13 6.32 34.69
N GLU A 157 -14.19 5.61 35.06
CA GLU A 157 -15.19 5.07 34.16
C GLU A 157 -15.58 6.21 33.20
N VAL A 158 -14.91 6.25 32.04
CA VAL A 158 -15.49 6.88 30.86
C VAL A 158 -16.71 6.03 30.59
N GLU A 159 -17.84 6.48 31.16
CA GLU A 159 -19.12 5.81 31.08
C GLU A 159 -19.26 5.21 29.68
N GLU A 160 -19.45 3.89 29.69
CA GLU A 160 -19.78 3.04 28.56
C GLU A 160 -21.17 3.46 28.03
N GLN A 161 -21.29 4.70 27.56
CA GLN A 161 -22.45 5.25 26.89
C GLN A 161 -22.12 5.35 25.41
N THR A 162 -22.56 4.30 24.72
CA THR A 162 -22.67 4.11 23.26
C THR A 162 -21.45 3.47 22.58
N SER A 163 -21.49 2.15 22.58
CA SER A 163 -20.85 1.24 21.61
C SER A 163 -21.24 1.48 20.14
N GLU A 164 -21.72 2.67 19.77
CA GLU A 164 -22.23 2.98 18.41
C GLU A 164 -21.92 4.38 17.88
N LYS A 165 -21.36 5.31 18.67
CA LYS A 165 -20.91 6.61 18.14
C LYS A 165 -19.44 6.56 17.78
N LYS A 166 -19.13 6.13 16.56
CA LYS A 166 -17.80 6.32 15.97
C LYS A 166 -17.42 7.79 16.08
N GLY A 167 -16.22 8.05 16.58
CA GLY A 167 -15.67 9.40 16.63
C GLY A 167 -15.58 10.05 15.25
N LYS A 168 -15.76 11.38 15.19
CA LYS A 168 -15.77 12.11 13.90
C LYS A 168 -14.45 11.99 13.14
N TYR A 169 -13.34 11.77 13.85
CA TYR A 169 -12.04 11.57 13.23
C TYR A 169 -11.91 10.18 12.63
N ALA A 170 -12.49 9.15 13.25
CA ALA A 170 -12.56 7.82 12.66
C ALA A 170 -13.33 7.84 11.33
N GLU A 171 -14.44 8.57 11.26
CA GLU A 171 -15.19 8.80 10.00
C GLU A 171 -14.34 9.56 8.97
N PHE A 172 -13.68 10.65 9.40
CA PHE A 172 -12.76 11.40 8.54
C PHE A 172 -11.64 10.52 7.99
N TRP A 173 -10.98 9.72 8.83
CA TRP A 173 -9.86 8.87 8.44
C TRP A 173 -10.28 7.79 7.45
N LYS A 174 -11.47 7.21 7.65
CA LYS A 174 -12.04 6.23 6.72
C LYS A 174 -12.21 6.80 5.31
N GLU A 175 -12.73 8.02 5.20
CA GLU A 175 -13.04 8.64 3.91
C GLU A 175 -11.82 9.33 3.28
N TYR A 176 -10.96 9.94 4.10
CA TYR A 176 -9.91 10.86 3.64
C TYR A 176 -8.48 10.49 4.09
N GLY A 177 -8.27 9.40 4.82
CA GLY A 177 -6.95 8.98 5.30
C GLY A 177 -5.93 8.78 4.18
N LYS A 178 -6.37 8.28 3.02
CA LYS A 178 -5.53 8.17 1.81
C LYS A 178 -5.04 9.54 1.31
N PHE A 179 -5.87 10.58 1.38
CA PHE A 179 -5.46 11.93 1.02
C PHE A 179 -4.42 12.48 2.00
N ILE A 180 -4.56 12.22 3.30
CA ILE A 180 -3.54 12.58 4.29
C ILE A 180 -2.20 11.89 3.97
N LYS A 181 -2.23 10.60 3.65
CA LYS A 181 -1.05 9.83 3.20
C LYS A 181 -0.41 10.45 1.96
N MET A 182 -1.19 10.78 0.93
CA MET A 182 -0.71 11.46 -0.26
C MET A 182 -0.09 12.83 0.05
N GLY A 183 -0.66 13.57 0.99
CA GLY A 183 -0.10 14.85 1.43
C GLY A 183 1.31 14.73 2.00
N ILE A 184 1.66 13.60 2.64
CA ILE A 184 3.02 13.39 3.16
C ILE A 184 4.03 13.20 2.03
N LEU A 185 3.60 12.63 0.91
CA LEU A 185 4.41 12.47 -0.30
C LEU A 185 4.55 13.81 -1.03
N ASP A 186 3.44 14.53 -1.18
CA ASP A 186 3.36 15.72 -2.05
C ASP A 186 3.80 17.02 -1.35
N ASP A 187 3.67 17.13 -0.02
CA ASP A 187 3.87 18.36 0.76
C ASP A 187 4.84 18.16 1.93
N THR A 188 6.13 18.16 1.60
CA THR A 188 7.23 18.07 2.57
C THR A 188 7.23 19.20 3.59
N THR A 189 6.66 20.37 3.25
CA THR A 189 6.60 21.52 4.16
C THR A 189 5.62 21.27 5.32
N ASN A 190 4.50 20.59 5.04
CA ASN A 190 3.50 20.24 6.06
C ASN A 190 3.62 18.78 6.54
N GLY A 191 4.59 18.00 6.03
CA GLY A 191 4.76 16.58 6.34
C GLY A 191 4.73 16.24 7.83
N LYS A 192 5.37 17.06 8.69
CA LYS A 192 5.33 16.87 10.16
C LYS A 192 3.93 17.02 10.74
N ARG A 193 3.12 17.97 10.25
CA ARG A 193 1.73 18.17 10.72
C ARG A 193 0.83 17.06 10.21
N LEU A 194 1.03 16.62 8.97
CA LEU A 194 0.30 15.52 8.35
C LEU A 194 0.61 14.18 9.04
N ALA A 195 1.85 13.95 9.46
CA ALA A 195 2.22 12.73 10.17
C ALA A 195 1.42 12.52 11.47
N LYS A 196 1.08 13.60 12.19
CA LYS A 196 0.25 13.54 13.42
C LYS A 196 -1.18 13.06 13.15
N LEU A 197 -1.63 13.22 11.91
CA LEU A 197 -2.97 12.83 11.46
C LEU A 197 -3.03 11.35 11.03
N ILE A 198 -1.90 10.66 10.88
CA ILE A 198 -1.92 9.24 10.48
C ILE A 198 -2.56 8.38 11.56
N ARG A 199 -3.37 7.40 11.14
CA ARG A 199 -3.84 6.30 11.99
C ARG A 199 -3.48 4.94 11.42
N PHE A 200 -3.20 3.99 12.31
CA PHE A 200 -2.81 2.62 11.98
C PHE A 200 -3.22 1.63 13.07
N GLN A 201 -3.23 0.34 12.73
CA GLN A 201 -3.32 -0.74 13.71
C GLN A 201 -1.92 -1.09 14.23
N SER A 202 -1.86 -1.75 15.38
CA SER A 202 -0.60 -2.20 15.97
C SER A 202 -0.80 -3.52 16.72
N SER A 203 0.32 -4.15 17.06
CA SER A 203 0.36 -5.38 17.86
C SER A 203 -0.26 -5.26 19.26
N LYS A 204 -0.59 -4.05 19.73
CA LYS A 204 -1.21 -3.81 21.03
C LYS A 204 -2.58 -3.12 20.94
N SER A 205 -3.03 -2.70 19.76
CA SER A 205 -4.30 -1.99 19.60
C SER A 205 -5.44 -2.87 19.08
N GLY A 206 -5.15 -4.10 18.65
CA GLY A 206 -6.14 -4.96 18.00
C GLY A 206 -6.72 -4.28 16.77
N GLU A 207 -8.05 -4.27 16.66
CA GLU A 207 -8.74 -3.60 15.54
C GLU A 207 -8.76 -2.07 15.68
N LYS A 208 -8.49 -1.53 16.87
CA LYS A 208 -8.51 -0.08 17.11
C LYS A 208 -7.35 0.59 16.37
N LEU A 209 -7.70 1.66 15.67
CA LEU A 209 -6.75 2.56 15.05
C LEU A 209 -6.15 3.50 16.10
N ILE A 210 -4.83 3.68 16.06
CA ILE A 210 -4.08 4.54 16.99
C ILE A 210 -3.20 5.54 16.23
N SER A 211 -2.78 6.59 16.93
CA SER A 211 -1.85 7.60 16.42
C SER A 211 -0.39 7.27 16.72
N PHE A 212 0.54 7.97 16.07
CA PHE A 212 1.95 7.93 16.45
C PHE A 212 2.20 8.46 17.87
N ASP A 213 1.45 9.47 18.32
CA ASP A 213 1.59 10.00 19.68
C ASP A 213 1.22 8.93 20.71
N GLN A 214 0.12 8.20 20.49
CA GLN A 214 -0.28 7.07 21.32
C GLN A 214 0.75 5.93 21.33
N TYR A 215 1.36 5.62 20.18
CA TYR A 215 2.46 4.64 20.11
C TYR A 215 3.68 5.14 20.91
N VAL A 216 4.08 6.40 20.73
CA VAL A 216 5.27 6.98 21.39
C VAL A 216 5.08 7.01 22.90
N ALA A 217 3.88 7.32 23.39
CA ALA A 217 3.55 7.27 24.81
C ALA A 217 3.72 5.86 25.42
N ARG A 218 3.54 4.80 24.63
CA ARG A 218 3.70 3.39 25.05
C ARG A 218 5.08 2.79 24.75
N MET A 219 6.03 3.59 24.24
CA MET A 219 7.38 3.11 23.97
C MET A 219 8.08 2.68 25.26
N LYS A 220 8.72 1.51 25.22
CA LYS A 220 9.51 1.03 26.37
C LYS A 220 10.75 1.93 26.59
N PRO A 221 11.26 2.06 27.83
CA PRO A 221 12.44 2.90 28.12
C PRO A 221 13.71 2.53 27.32
N ASP A 222 13.86 1.26 26.96
CA ASP A 222 15.00 0.76 26.17
C ASP A 222 14.74 0.74 24.65
N GLN A 223 13.58 1.23 24.21
CA GLN A 223 13.16 1.27 22.82
C GLN A 223 13.65 2.54 22.13
N SER A 224 14.50 2.38 21.11
CA SER A 224 15.06 3.53 20.37
C SER A 224 14.36 3.82 19.04
N TYR A 225 13.47 2.93 18.58
CA TYR A 225 12.86 2.97 17.27
C TYR A 225 11.35 2.72 17.34
N ILE A 226 10.60 3.34 16.43
CA ILE A 226 9.23 2.98 16.12
C ILE A 226 9.29 1.81 15.13
N TYR A 227 8.80 0.64 15.52
CA TYR A 227 8.86 -0.56 14.68
C TYR A 227 7.59 -0.69 13.87
N PHE A 228 7.71 -1.03 12.59
CA PHE A 228 6.58 -1.26 11.71
C PHE A 228 6.84 -2.40 10.75
N ILE A 229 5.77 -2.93 10.16
CA ILE A 229 5.80 -3.87 9.04
C ILE A 229 4.67 -3.52 8.06
N THR A 230 4.92 -3.75 6.79
CA THR A 230 3.97 -3.51 5.69
C THR A 230 3.51 -4.84 5.07
N GLY A 231 2.24 -4.93 4.67
CA GLY A 231 1.65 -6.14 4.10
C GLY A 231 0.27 -5.89 3.51
N GLN A 232 -0.49 -6.95 3.21
CA GLN A 232 -1.88 -6.84 2.74
C GLN A 232 -2.90 -6.93 3.85
N ASP A 233 -2.58 -7.72 4.88
CA ASP A 233 -3.55 -8.20 5.83
C ASP A 233 -2.95 -8.22 7.23
N THR A 234 -3.67 -7.66 8.20
CA THR A 234 -3.22 -7.57 9.58
C THR A 234 -3.00 -8.97 10.19
N ASN A 235 -3.88 -9.94 9.91
CA ASN A 235 -3.74 -11.29 10.47
C ASN A 235 -2.48 -12.00 9.97
N GLN A 236 -2.09 -11.77 8.71
CA GLN A 236 -0.83 -12.26 8.16
C GLN A 236 0.37 -11.57 8.83
N LEU A 237 0.32 -10.25 8.99
CA LEU A 237 1.39 -9.46 9.60
C LEU A 237 1.64 -9.85 11.06
N GLU A 238 0.58 -10.05 11.84
CA GLU A 238 0.65 -10.49 13.24
C GLU A 238 1.38 -11.82 13.42
N LYS A 239 1.23 -12.74 12.46
CA LYS A 239 1.85 -14.06 12.47
C LYS A 239 3.21 -14.10 11.80
N SER A 240 3.72 -12.96 11.34
CA SER A 240 4.97 -12.92 10.57
C SER A 240 6.18 -13.32 11.43
N PRO A 241 7.06 -14.22 10.94
CA PRO A 241 8.29 -14.57 11.64
C PRO A 241 9.26 -13.38 11.78
N LEU A 242 9.06 -12.32 10.99
CA LEU A 242 9.82 -11.07 11.07
C LEU A 242 9.64 -10.35 12.41
N LEU A 243 8.57 -10.63 13.14
CA LEU A 243 8.20 -9.93 14.37
C LEU A 243 8.51 -10.70 15.66
N GLU A 244 8.86 -11.99 15.59
CA GLU A 244 8.88 -12.89 16.75
C GLU A 244 9.59 -12.32 17.98
N LYS A 245 10.83 -11.82 17.81
CA LYS A 245 11.60 -11.28 18.94
C LYS A 245 11.17 -9.88 19.37
N LEU A 246 10.58 -9.08 18.47
CA LEU A 246 9.97 -7.79 18.85
C LEU A 246 8.79 -8.05 19.79
N LEU A 247 7.89 -8.95 19.38
CA LEU A 247 6.71 -9.34 20.17
C LEU A 247 7.09 -10.07 21.45
N LYS A 248 8.09 -10.96 21.42
CA LYS A 248 8.61 -11.63 22.63
C LYS A 248 9.22 -10.66 23.64
N LYS A 249 9.70 -9.51 23.19
CA LYS A 249 10.16 -8.41 24.05
C LYS A 249 9.05 -7.39 24.35
N GLU A 250 7.84 -7.63 23.86
CA GLU A 250 6.65 -6.79 23.95
C GLU A 250 6.89 -5.36 23.46
N TYR A 251 7.78 -5.18 22.47
CA TYR A 251 7.80 -3.96 21.69
C TYR A 251 6.54 -3.92 20.82
N GLU A 252 5.87 -2.78 20.82
CA GLU A 252 4.74 -2.54 19.93
C GLU A 252 5.24 -2.47 18.48
N VAL A 253 4.46 -3.00 17.54
CA VAL A 253 4.77 -2.98 16.11
C VAL A 253 3.56 -2.45 15.37
N ILE A 254 3.78 -1.47 14.50
CA ILE A 254 2.74 -0.89 13.64
C ILE A 254 2.49 -1.79 12.44
N TYR A 255 1.22 -2.00 12.11
CA TYR A 255 0.78 -2.74 10.92
C TYR A 255 0.26 -1.77 9.87
N PHE A 256 0.95 -1.74 8.73
CA PHE A 256 0.58 -0.96 7.57
C PHE A 256 0.08 -1.87 6.46
N THR A 257 -1.20 -1.74 6.11
CA THR A 257 -1.89 -2.64 5.17
C THR A 257 -2.31 -1.95 3.86
N ASP A 258 -2.18 -0.62 3.76
CA ASP A 258 -2.48 0.10 2.52
C ASP A 258 -1.24 0.13 1.62
N PRO A 259 -1.37 -0.13 0.30
CA PRO A 259 -0.26 0.01 -0.63
C PRO A 259 0.45 1.39 -0.59
N LEU A 260 -0.27 2.46 -0.25
CA LEU A 260 0.31 3.80 -0.08
C LEU A 260 1.31 3.87 1.07
N ASP A 261 1.14 3.05 2.11
CA ASP A 261 2.00 3.09 3.30
C ASP A 261 3.46 2.79 2.98
N GLU A 262 3.71 1.94 1.99
CA GLU A 262 5.07 1.67 1.48
C GLU A 262 5.77 2.93 0.98
N TYR A 263 5.05 3.79 0.27
CA TYR A 263 5.59 5.05 -0.22
C TYR A 263 5.70 6.07 0.92
N VAL A 264 4.70 6.14 1.81
CA VAL A 264 4.70 7.08 2.94
C VAL A 264 5.88 6.77 3.88
N MET A 265 6.13 5.51 4.21
CA MET A 265 7.22 5.11 5.11
C MET A 265 8.62 5.29 4.50
N GLN A 266 8.73 5.39 3.17
CA GLN A 266 9.99 5.80 2.53
C GLN A 266 10.30 7.28 2.74
N HIS A 267 9.26 8.13 2.89
CA HIS A 267 9.41 9.57 3.11
C HIS A 267 9.44 9.93 4.61
N LEU A 268 8.59 9.30 5.41
CA LEU A 268 8.47 9.50 6.85
C LEU A 268 9.50 8.64 7.59
N THR A 269 10.75 9.11 7.63
CA THR A 269 11.87 8.36 8.25
C THR A 269 11.98 8.55 9.78
N GLU A 270 11.37 9.60 10.32
CA GLU A 270 11.32 9.89 11.76
C GLU A 270 10.02 10.58 12.17
N TYR A 271 9.62 10.39 13.43
CA TYR A 271 8.49 11.03 14.07
C TYR A 271 8.90 11.48 15.48
N GLU A 272 8.77 12.77 15.80
CA GLU A 272 9.19 13.36 17.09
C GLU A 272 10.60 12.87 17.53
N GLU A 273 11.56 12.98 16.60
CA GLU A 273 12.96 12.55 16.74
C GLU A 273 13.19 11.03 16.90
N LYS A 274 12.12 10.23 16.95
CA LYS A 274 12.17 8.76 16.95
C LYS A 274 12.24 8.26 15.51
N LYS A 275 13.28 7.50 15.20
CA LYS A 275 13.44 6.89 13.87
C LYS A 275 12.47 5.72 13.71
N LEU A 276 11.88 5.61 12.53
CA LEU A 276 11.08 4.44 12.15
C LEU A 276 12.01 3.34 11.64
N GLN A 277 11.66 2.08 11.93
CA GLN A 277 12.40 0.91 11.49
C GLN A 277 11.47 -0.19 11.00
N ASP A 278 11.60 -0.52 9.72
CA ASP A 278 10.89 -1.60 9.04
C ASP A 278 11.43 -2.97 9.49
N ALA A 279 10.54 -3.82 10.00
CA ALA A 279 10.85 -5.17 10.46
C ALA A 279 11.07 -6.17 9.31
N SER A 280 10.77 -5.82 8.06
CA SER A 280 11.09 -6.61 6.86
C SER A 280 12.48 -6.31 6.29
N LYS A 281 13.13 -5.25 6.79
CA LYS A 281 14.45 -4.81 6.35
C LYS A 281 15.56 -5.41 7.18
N ASP A 282 16.74 -5.42 6.58
CA ASP A 282 17.96 -5.80 7.25
C ASP A 282 18.39 -4.81 8.34
N ASN A 283 19.24 -5.27 9.26
CA ASN A 283 19.81 -4.52 10.37
C ASN A 283 18.76 -4.02 11.38
N LEU A 284 17.71 -4.82 11.59
CA LEU A 284 16.72 -4.61 12.64
C LEU A 284 17.43 -4.54 14.00
N LYS A 285 17.29 -3.42 14.71
CA LYS A 285 17.96 -3.18 15.99
C LYS A 285 17.00 -3.50 17.12
N ILE A 286 17.29 -4.56 17.86
CA ILE A 286 16.44 -5.02 18.97
C ILE A 286 17.27 -5.05 20.28
N GLY A 287 17.04 -4.10 21.18
CA GLY A 287 17.65 -4.03 22.52
C GLY A 287 19.11 -3.55 22.61
N GLY A 288 19.70 -3.67 23.81
CA GLY A 288 21.01 -3.12 24.21
C GLY A 288 22.28 -3.89 23.79
N LYS A 289 23.45 -3.42 24.25
CA LYS A 289 24.80 -3.85 23.83
C LYS A 289 25.07 -5.36 23.98
N ASP A 290 24.52 -6.01 25.01
CA ASP A 290 24.78 -7.42 25.32
C ASP A 290 24.27 -8.39 24.26
N SER A 291 23.17 -8.05 23.57
CA SER A 291 22.65 -8.88 22.47
C SER A 291 23.61 -8.92 21.28
N LYS A 292 24.41 -7.87 21.05
CA LYS A 292 25.31 -7.80 19.89
C LYS A 292 26.53 -8.71 20.04
N ALA A 293 27.06 -8.85 21.25
CA ALA A 293 28.22 -9.70 21.52
C ALA A 293 27.90 -11.18 21.24
N LYS A 294 26.77 -11.67 21.77
CA LYS A 294 26.30 -13.05 21.54
C LYS A 294 26.03 -13.34 20.07
N THR A 295 25.40 -12.41 19.34
CA THR A 295 25.18 -12.57 17.89
C THR A 295 26.49 -12.66 17.13
N LYS A 296 27.51 -11.88 17.49
CA LYS A 296 28.82 -11.93 16.82
C LYS A 296 29.54 -13.26 17.04
N GLU A 297 29.42 -13.84 18.23
CA GLU A 297 29.97 -15.15 18.54
C GLU A 297 29.26 -16.25 17.74
N LEU A 298 27.93 -16.25 17.73
CA LEU A 298 27.13 -17.18 16.92
C LEU A 298 27.44 -17.04 15.42
N ALA A 299 27.58 -15.82 14.91
CA ALA A 299 27.93 -15.58 13.51
C ALA A 299 29.30 -16.21 13.14
N LYS A 300 30.28 -16.19 14.06
CA LYS A 300 31.56 -16.89 13.85
C LYS A 300 31.36 -18.40 13.85
N ALA A 301 30.61 -18.94 14.81
CA ALA A 301 30.38 -20.38 14.93
C ALA A 301 29.63 -20.97 13.72
N TYR A 302 28.74 -20.20 13.10
CA TYR A 302 27.92 -20.63 11.96
C TYR A 302 28.50 -20.22 10.58
N LYS A 303 29.69 -19.60 10.54
CA LYS A 303 30.29 -19.09 9.29
C LYS A 303 30.44 -20.15 8.19
N LYS A 304 30.75 -21.40 8.54
CA LYS A 304 30.85 -22.52 7.59
C LYS A 304 29.49 -22.81 6.95
N LEU A 305 28.44 -22.94 7.77
CA LEU A 305 27.07 -23.18 7.29
C LEU A 305 26.57 -22.02 6.42
N THR A 306 26.73 -20.77 6.86
CA THR A 306 26.23 -19.62 6.10
C THR A 306 26.94 -19.46 4.75
N LYS A 307 28.24 -19.78 4.68
CA LYS A 307 28.98 -19.76 3.42
C LYS A 307 28.48 -20.86 2.48
N TRP A 308 28.44 -22.10 2.97
CA TRP A 308 27.93 -23.25 2.22
C TRP A 308 26.52 -22.99 1.67
N TRP A 309 25.62 -22.45 2.50
CA TRP A 309 24.24 -22.19 2.10
C TRP A 309 24.15 -21.06 1.05
N LYS A 310 25.02 -20.06 1.12
CA LYS A 310 25.12 -19.05 0.07
C LYS A 310 25.59 -19.66 -1.25
N ASP A 311 26.57 -20.57 -1.19
CA ASP A 311 27.16 -21.19 -2.37
C ASP A 311 26.15 -22.10 -3.09
N ILE A 312 25.33 -22.88 -2.37
CA ILE A 312 24.27 -23.71 -3.00
C ILE A 312 23.13 -22.89 -3.60
N LEU A 313 22.91 -21.66 -3.13
CA LEU A 313 21.87 -20.73 -3.61
C LEU A 313 22.46 -19.68 -4.56
N SER A 314 23.60 -19.94 -5.21
CA SER A 314 24.26 -18.97 -6.10
C SER A 314 23.43 -18.59 -7.33
N GLY A 315 22.46 -19.41 -7.71
CA GLY A 315 21.50 -19.12 -8.79
C GLY A 315 20.32 -18.25 -8.36
N GLU A 316 20.15 -18.01 -7.06
CA GLU A 316 19.06 -17.22 -6.50
C GLU A 316 19.42 -15.73 -6.40
N ASN A 317 18.42 -14.85 -6.29
CA ASN A 317 18.63 -13.43 -5.99
C ASN A 317 19.01 -13.18 -4.51
N LEU A 318 20.09 -13.81 -4.05
CA LEU A 318 20.56 -13.82 -2.67
C LEU A 318 21.86 -13.04 -2.48
N GLU A 319 21.86 -12.06 -1.60
CA GLU A 319 23.05 -11.30 -1.21
C GLU A 319 23.91 -12.07 -0.20
N SER A 320 23.29 -12.59 0.85
CA SER A 320 24.00 -13.24 1.95
C SER A 320 23.11 -14.14 2.79
N VAL A 321 23.73 -15.08 3.49
CA VAL A 321 23.14 -15.86 4.57
C VAL A 321 23.79 -15.44 5.88
N LYS A 322 23.01 -15.19 6.93
CA LYS A 322 23.55 -14.73 8.22
C LYS A 322 22.73 -15.17 9.41
N VAL A 323 23.33 -15.09 10.60
CA VAL A 323 22.62 -15.35 11.85
C VAL A 323 21.60 -14.26 12.13
N SER A 324 20.35 -14.66 12.37
CA SER A 324 19.27 -13.75 12.67
C SER A 324 19.45 -13.05 14.01
N THR A 325 18.96 -11.81 14.07
CA THR A 325 18.75 -11.11 15.34
C THR A 325 17.29 -11.06 15.77
N ARG A 326 16.35 -11.42 14.89
CA ARG A 326 14.90 -11.25 15.04
C ARG A 326 14.12 -12.55 15.25
N LEU A 327 14.67 -13.69 14.83
CA LEU A 327 14.04 -14.99 15.00
C LEU A 327 14.09 -15.47 16.46
N ALA A 328 13.00 -16.11 16.89
CA ALA A 328 12.87 -16.82 18.14
C ALA A 328 12.64 -18.32 17.90
N ASN A 329 11.58 -18.67 17.15
CA ASN A 329 11.15 -20.05 16.95
C ASN A 329 11.36 -20.49 15.49
N THR A 330 11.10 -19.65 14.51
CA THR A 330 11.23 -20.03 13.09
C THR A 330 12.69 -20.35 12.72
N PRO A 331 12.96 -21.36 11.87
CA PRO A 331 14.32 -21.72 11.44
C PRO A 331 14.99 -20.66 10.57
N THR A 332 14.25 -20.06 9.64
CA THR A 332 14.76 -19.17 8.61
C THR A 332 13.76 -18.07 8.30
N VAL A 333 14.25 -16.91 7.86
CA VAL A 333 13.42 -15.84 7.29
C VAL A 333 14.20 -15.09 6.22
N VAL A 334 13.51 -14.51 5.25
CA VAL A 334 14.15 -13.70 4.22
C VAL A 334 13.82 -12.22 4.46
N VAL A 335 14.86 -11.39 4.45
CA VAL A 335 14.73 -9.94 4.59
C VAL A 335 15.32 -9.26 3.36
N THR A 336 14.95 -7.99 3.18
CA THR A 336 15.50 -7.15 2.10
C THR A 336 16.57 -6.21 2.64
N SER A 337 17.46 -5.74 1.77
CA SER A 337 18.43 -4.71 2.11
C SER A 337 17.72 -3.43 2.59
N LYS A 338 18.44 -2.60 3.35
CA LYS A 338 17.88 -1.37 3.92
C LYS A 338 17.35 -0.38 2.85
N THR A 339 17.94 -0.37 1.66
CA THR A 339 17.69 0.65 0.63
C THR A 339 16.84 0.16 -0.55
N GLY A 340 16.65 -1.15 -0.71
CA GLY A 340 15.82 -1.70 -1.78
C GLY A 340 14.35 -1.82 -1.38
N TRP A 341 13.51 -2.34 -2.28
CA TRP A 341 12.09 -2.59 -1.99
C TRP A 341 11.87 -3.69 -0.95
N SER A 342 10.78 -3.59 -0.18
CA SER A 342 10.27 -4.66 0.69
C SER A 342 9.61 -5.73 -0.19
N SER A 343 9.26 -6.89 0.39
CA SER A 343 8.48 -7.91 -0.33
C SER A 343 7.12 -7.37 -0.76
N ASN A 344 6.46 -6.60 0.11
CA ASN A 344 5.18 -5.98 -0.16
C ASN A 344 5.27 -4.89 -1.25
N MET A 345 6.30 -4.04 -1.25
CA MET A 345 6.56 -3.09 -2.34
C MET A 345 6.89 -3.79 -3.65
N GLU A 346 7.69 -4.86 -3.64
CA GLU A 346 7.95 -5.65 -4.86
C GLU A 346 6.64 -6.16 -5.47
N ARG A 347 5.73 -6.70 -4.65
CA ARG A 347 4.42 -7.15 -5.11
C ARG A 347 3.56 -6.00 -5.66
N VAL A 348 3.51 -4.86 -4.96
CA VAL A 348 2.76 -3.66 -5.41
C VAL A 348 3.28 -3.20 -6.77
N MET A 349 4.60 -3.16 -6.96
CA MET A 349 5.23 -2.72 -8.20
C MET A 349 5.05 -3.72 -9.35
N GLN A 350 5.12 -5.03 -9.06
CA GLN A 350 4.86 -6.07 -10.06
C GLN A 350 3.40 -6.07 -10.55
N ALA A 351 2.46 -5.66 -9.71
CA ALA A 351 1.06 -5.53 -10.07
C ALA A 351 0.75 -4.27 -10.90
N GLN A 352 1.68 -3.32 -11.02
CA GLN A 352 1.47 -2.11 -11.82
C GLN A 352 1.78 -2.34 -13.31
N THR A 353 0.77 -2.20 -14.16
CA THR A 353 0.83 -2.48 -15.60
C THR A 353 1.80 -1.60 -16.38
N PHE A 354 2.11 -0.39 -15.90
CA PHE A 354 2.92 0.60 -16.62
C PHE A 354 4.39 0.61 -16.21
N VAL A 355 4.81 -0.30 -15.34
CA VAL A 355 6.20 -0.36 -14.88
C VAL A 355 7.02 -1.19 -15.86
N ASP A 356 7.99 -0.55 -16.50
CA ASP A 356 8.98 -1.21 -17.37
C ASP A 356 9.81 -2.21 -16.56
N SER A 357 9.59 -3.50 -16.80
CA SER A 357 10.22 -4.62 -16.09
C SER A 357 11.75 -4.56 -16.13
N SER A 358 12.34 -3.94 -17.16
CA SER A 358 13.79 -3.77 -17.28
C SER A 358 14.37 -2.74 -16.31
N LYS A 359 13.59 -1.70 -15.97
CA LYS A 359 13.98 -0.65 -15.00
C LYS A 359 13.79 -1.09 -13.55
N VAL A 360 12.90 -2.07 -13.32
CA VAL A 360 12.60 -2.63 -12.00
C VAL A 360 13.72 -3.49 -11.44
N SER A 361 14.49 -4.16 -12.30
CA SER A 361 15.52 -5.12 -11.87
C SER A 361 16.58 -4.50 -10.95
N HIS A 362 16.91 -3.22 -11.15
CA HIS A 362 17.85 -2.48 -10.29
C HIS A 362 17.26 -2.06 -8.94
N MET A 363 15.93 -2.00 -8.82
CA MET A 363 15.20 -1.62 -7.61
C MET A 363 14.78 -2.83 -6.77
N LYS A 364 14.74 -4.03 -7.38
CA LYS A 364 14.60 -5.30 -6.67
C LYS A 364 15.79 -5.47 -5.73
N SER A 365 15.52 -5.39 -4.42
CA SER A 365 16.55 -5.62 -3.42
C SER A 365 17.10 -7.04 -3.57
N LYS A 366 18.42 -7.19 -3.44
CA LYS A 366 18.95 -8.51 -3.12
C LYS A 366 18.38 -8.98 -1.78
N ARG A 367 18.16 -10.30 -1.68
CA ARG A 367 17.56 -10.94 -0.50
C ARG A 367 18.65 -11.35 0.49
N ILE A 368 18.30 -11.40 1.77
CA ILE A 368 19.20 -11.86 2.83
C ILE A 368 18.48 -12.95 3.61
N LEU A 369 19.04 -14.15 3.62
CA LEU A 369 18.52 -15.27 4.40
C LEU A 369 19.07 -15.17 5.83
N GLU A 370 18.19 -14.96 6.80
CA GLU A 370 18.53 -15.00 8.21
C GLU A 370 18.22 -16.40 8.78
N ILE A 371 19.19 -17.02 9.46
CA ILE A 371 19.06 -18.34 10.10
C ILE A 371 18.94 -18.21 11.63
N ASN A 372 18.16 -19.08 12.25
CA ASN A 372 18.05 -19.19 13.70
C ASN A 372 18.99 -20.30 14.23
N PRO A 373 20.15 -19.94 14.82
CA PRO A 373 21.12 -20.94 15.29
C PRO A 373 20.62 -21.78 16.48
N ARG A 374 19.52 -21.38 17.11
CA ARG A 374 18.90 -22.12 18.22
C ARG A 374 17.91 -23.18 17.73
N HIS A 375 17.52 -23.14 16.46
CA HIS A 375 16.53 -24.05 15.93
C HIS A 375 17.15 -25.44 15.65
N PRO A 376 16.50 -26.55 16.06
CA PRO A 376 17.04 -27.90 15.87
C PRO A 376 17.39 -28.23 14.42
N ILE A 377 16.55 -27.84 13.45
CA ILE A 377 16.83 -28.06 12.01
C ILE A 377 18.14 -27.40 11.59
N ILE A 378 18.41 -26.18 12.06
CA ILE A 378 19.63 -25.43 11.69
C ILE A 378 20.87 -26.04 12.35
N GLN A 379 20.72 -26.60 13.55
CA GLN A 379 21.78 -27.33 14.25
C GLN A 379 22.10 -28.65 13.57
N GLU A 380 21.09 -29.41 13.16
CA GLU A 380 21.23 -30.67 12.45
C GLU A 380 21.87 -30.46 11.08
N LEU A 381 21.39 -29.47 10.32
CA LEU A 381 21.96 -29.14 9.02
C LEU A 381 23.44 -28.75 9.14
N ARG A 382 23.81 -28.00 10.18
CA ARG A 382 25.21 -27.67 10.48
C ARG A 382 26.06 -28.92 10.75
N GLN A 383 25.51 -29.94 11.41
CA GLN A 383 26.22 -31.19 11.68
C GLN A 383 26.38 -32.03 10.41
N LYS A 384 25.31 -32.20 9.63
CA LYS A 384 25.34 -32.91 8.34
C LYS A 384 26.38 -32.35 7.39
N ILE A 385 26.37 -31.04 7.15
CA ILE A 385 27.36 -30.38 6.27
C ILE A 385 28.78 -30.32 6.85
N ALA A 386 28.96 -30.67 8.14
CA ALA A 386 30.28 -30.84 8.72
C ALA A 386 30.88 -32.20 8.35
N VAL A 387 30.05 -33.23 8.19
CA VAL A 387 30.42 -34.58 7.75
C VAL A 387 30.56 -34.63 6.23
N ASP A 388 29.51 -34.25 5.52
CA ASP A 388 29.45 -34.26 4.06
C ASP A 388 28.79 -32.98 3.51
N PRO A 389 29.58 -32.04 2.96
CA PRO A 389 29.05 -30.83 2.31
C PRO A 389 28.25 -31.09 1.02
N GLU A 390 28.39 -32.27 0.43
CA GLU A 390 27.73 -32.66 -0.82
C GLU A 390 26.44 -33.48 -0.56
N ASP A 391 26.08 -33.73 0.70
CA ASP A 391 24.89 -34.49 1.09
C ASP A 391 23.61 -33.92 0.42
N ASP A 392 23.01 -34.74 -0.45
CA ASP A 392 21.85 -34.33 -1.26
C ASP A 392 20.63 -33.97 -0.40
N VAL A 393 20.43 -34.68 0.73
CA VAL A 393 19.33 -34.40 1.65
C VAL A 393 19.51 -33.04 2.31
N ALA A 394 20.74 -32.71 2.73
CA ALA A 394 21.08 -31.42 3.30
C ALA A 394 20.87 -30.29 2.27
N ARG A 395 21.28 -30.49 1.01
CA ARG A 395 21.08 -29.54 -0.08
C ARG A 395 19.60 -29.31 -0.38
N GLN A 396 18.81 -30.37 -0.48
CA GLN A 396 17.37 -30.29 -0.72
C GLN A 396 16.64 -29.60 0.44
N ALA A 397 16.97 -29.96 1.69
CA ALA A 397 16.41 -29.32 2.87
C ALA A 397 16.75 -27.83 2.94
N ALA A 398 18.00 -27.46 2.61
CA ALA A 398 18.46 -26.08 2.62
C ALA A 398 17.76 -25.22 1.55
N ALA A 399 17.51 -25.76 0.37
CA ALA A 399 16.72 -25.09 -0.67
C ALA A 399 15.25 -24.94 -0.27
N LEU A 400 14.63 -26.01 0.25
CA LEU A 400 13.24 -25.98 0.70
C LEU A 400 13.03 -24.99 1.87
N LEU A 401 13.97 -24.92 2.81
CA LEU A 401 13.96 -23.94 3.90
C LEU A 401 14.10 -22.49 3.42
N TYR A 402 14.75 -22.28 2.28
CA TYR A 402 14.83 -20.96 1.65
C TYR A 402 13.52 -20.61 0.94
N GLU A 403 12.96 -21.53 0.15
CA GLU A 403 11.69 -21.34 -0.56
C GLU A 403 10.53 -21.10 0.42
N THR A 404 10.45 -21.88 1.51
CA THR A 404 9.46 -21.65 2.59
C THR A 404 9.67 -20.31 3.28
N ALA A 405 10.92 -19.92 3.56
CA ALA A 405 11.23 -18.62 4.13
C ALA A 405 10.85 -17.44 3.20
N LEU A 406 10.95 -17.61 1.88
CA LEU A 406 10.46 -16.62 0.91
C LEU A 406 8.94 -16.41 1.05
N ILE A 407 8.18 -17.51 1.09
CA ILE A 407 6.73 -17.47 1.24
C ILE A 407 6.33 -16.80 2.56
N GLU A 408 6.91 -17.25 3.68
CA GLU A 408 6.62 -16.69 5.01
C GLU A 408 7.01 -15.20 5.14
N SER A 409 7.96 -14.74 4.33
CA SER A 409 8.38 -13.33 4.27
C SER A 409 7.60 -12.49 3.26
N GLY A 410 6.60 -13.09 2.59
CA GLY A 410 5.70 -12.42 1.65
C GLY A 410 6.22 -12.25 0.23
N PHE A 411 7.26 -13.00 -0.17
CA PHE A 411 7.74 -13.00 -1.55
C PHE A 411 6.95 -13.99 -2.42
N THR A 412 6.88 -13.67 -3.71
CA THR A 412 6.47 -14.60 -4.75
C THR A 412 7.64 -15.51 -5.13
N LEU A 413 7.33 -16.78 -5.37
CA LEU A 413 8.30 -17.74 -5.91
C LEU A 413 8.43 -17.54 -7.41
N ASP A 414 9.68 -17.60 -7.91
CA ASP A 414 9.96 -17.44 -9.34
C ASP A 414 9.48 -18.66 -10.15
N ASP A 415 9.62 -19.86 -9.59
CA ASP A 415 9.12 -21.11 -10.19
C ASP A 415 8.38 -21.98 -9.15
N PRO A 416 7.03 -21.88 -9.10
CA PRO A 416 6.21 -22.72 -8.22
C PRO A 416 6.31 -24.22 -8.49
N LYS A 417 6.67 -24.64 -9.72
CA LYS A 417 6.75 -26.06 -10.11
C LYS A 417 7.97 -26.72 -9.50
N ILE A 418 9.11 -26.02 -9.42
CA ILE A 418 10.31 -26.51 -8.74
C ILE A 418 10.03 -26.73 -7.25
N PHE A 419 9.40 -25.75 -6.59
CA PHE A 419 9.00 -25.86 -5.19
C PHE A 419 8.04 -27.05 -4.95
N ALA A 420 7.00 -27.19 -5.77
CA ALA A 420 6.07 -28.32 -5.69
C ALA A 420 6.79 -29.66 -5.88
N SER A 421 7.71 -29.73 -6.84
CA SER A 421 8.51 -30.93 -7.09
C SER A 421 9.37 -31.31 -5.87
N ARG A 422 9.99 -30.34 -5.19
CA ARG A 422 10.73 -30.60 -3.94
C ARG A 422 9.82 -31.09 -2.83
N ILE A 423 8.63 -30.50 -2.66
CA ILE A 423 7.64 -30.98 -1.67
C ILE A 423 7.26 -32.43 -1.97
N HIS A 424 6.96 -32.76 -3.24
CA HIS A 424 6.63 -34.13 -3.63
C HIS A 424 7.78 -35.09 -3.33
N SER A 425 9.03 -34.70 -3.59
CA SER A 425 10.21 -35.51 -3.23
C SER A 425 10.31 -35.75 -1.72
N VAL A 426 10.08 -34.73 -0.89
CA VAL A 426 10.07 -34.88 0.57
C VAL A 426 8.95 -35.80 1.03
N ILE A 427 7.75 -35.69 0.45
CA ILE A 427 6.62 -36.58 0.75
C ILE A 427 6.94 -38.02 0.35
N LYS A 428 7.48 -38.24 -0.85
CA LYS A 428 7.93 -39.57 -1.31
C LYS A 428 8.93 -40.19 -0.34
N MET A 429 9.95 -39.42 0.07
CA MET A 429 10.94 -39.86 1.06
C MET A 429 10.30 -40.20 2.41
N ASN A 430 9.38 -39.36 2.90
CA ASN A 430 8.71 -39.59 4.18
C ASN A 430 7.81 -40.83 4.16
N LEU A 431 7.13 -41.08 3.04
CA LEU A 431 6.29 -42.26 2.82
C LEU A 431 7.07 -43.50 2.39
N ASN A 432 8.40 -43.41 2.27
CA ASN A 432 9.28 -44.48 1.75
C ASN A 432 8.87 -44.98 0.36
N VAL A 433 8.37 -44.08 -0.49
CA VAL A 433 8.10 -44.37 -1.91
C VAL A 433 9.41 -44.39 -2.67
N ASP A 434 9.59 -45.38 -3.54
CA ASP A 434 10.76 -45.48 -4.42
C ASP A 434 10.89 -44.19 -5.27
N PRO A 435 12.06 -43.49 -5.24
CA PRO A 435 12.29 -42.31 -6.07
C PRO A 435 11.99 -42.52 -7.55
N ASP A 436 12.23 -43.73 -8.07
CA ASP A 436 12.06 -44.11 -9.47
C ASP A 436 10.68 -44.72 -9.78
N ALA A 437 9.78 -44.76 -8.79
CA ALA A 437 8.41 -45.22 -9.00
C ALA A 437 7.72 -44.37 -10.06
N GLN A 438 7.32 -45.02 -11.17
CA GLN A 438 6.57 -44.40 -12.25
C GLN A 438 5.08 -44.34 -11.90
N VAL A 439 4.42 -43.31 -12.42
CA VAL A 439 2.96 -43.21 -12.38
C VAL A 439 2.40 -44.38 -13.20
N GLN A 440 1.42 -45.10 -12.67
CA GLN A 440 0.72 -46.12 -13.45
C GLN A 440 0.05 -45.43 -14.64
N GLU A 441 0.31 -45.92 -15.85
CA GLU A 441 -0.36 -45.42 -17.05
C GLU A 441 -1.87 -45.60 -16.88
N GLU A 442 -2.64 -44.56 -17.17
CA GLU A 442 -4.10 -44.69 -17.25
C GLU A 442 -4.38 -45.76 -18.32
N ALA A 443 -5.07 -46.84 -17.94
CA ALA A 443 -5.51 -47.81 -18.92
C ALA A 443 -6.49 -47.06 -19.84
N ASP A 444 -6.12 -46.91 -21.12
CA ASP A 444 -7.07 -46.48 -22.15
C ASP A 444 -8.34 -47.32 -21.95
N GLU A 445 -9.49 -46.66 -21.78
CA GLU A 445 -10.78 -47.34 -21.81
C GLU A 445 -10.89 -48.01 -23.18
N VAL A 446 -10.49 -49.28 -23.25
CA VAL A 446 -10.76 -50.14 -24.39
C VAL A 446 -12.28 -50.23 -24.44
N ASN A 447 -12.90 -49.46 -25.35
CA ASN A 447 -14.24 -49.73 -25.84
C ASN A 447 -14.23 -51.19 -26.31
N LYS A 448 -14.73 -52.08 -25.44
CA LYS A 448 -15.16 -53.40 -25.83
C LYS A 448 -16.46 -53.21 -26.59
N ASP A 449 -16.35 -52.91 -27.86
CA ASP A 449 -17.37 -53.36 -28.81
C ASP A 449 -17.30 -54.89 -28.76
N ASP A 450 -18.12 -55.47 -27.89
CA ASP A 450 -18.37 -56.90 -27.86
C ASP A 450 -18.99 -57.27 -29.22
N ASP A 451 -18.23 -58.06 -29.98
CA ASP A 451 -18.71 -58.85 -31.12
C ASP A 451 -20.00 -59.59 -30.73
N ILE A 452 -21.15 -59.11 -31.22
CA ILE A 452 -22.37 -59.92 -31.31
C ILE A 452 -22.48 -60.36 -32.76
N ASP A 453 -21.99 -61.58 -32.99
CA ASP A 453 -22.18 -62.38 -34.20
C ASP A 453 -23.68 -62.71 -34.33
N PHE A 454 -24.38 -62.05 -35.25
CA PHE A 454 -25.75 -62.40 -35.63
C PHE A 454 -25.73 -63.13 -36.98
N ASP A 455 -25.93 -64.44 -36.92
CA ASP A 455 -26.14 -65.33 -38.05
C ASP A 455 -27.46 -65.03 -38.79
N ASP A 456 -27.42 -65.22 -40.09
CA ASP A 456 -28.27 -64.62 -41.12
C ASP A 456 -29.37 -65.61 -41.55
N ASN A 457 -30.66 -65.34 -41.31
CA ASN A 457 -31.78 -65.86 -42.11
C ASN A 457 -33.17 -65.31 -41.70
N GLU A 458 -33.72 -64.37 -42.48
CA GLU A 458 -34.91 -64.60 -43.32
C GLU A 458 -35.39 -63.29 -43.98
N LYS A 459 -35.74 -63.42 -45.27
CA LYS A 459 -36.18 -62.33 -46.16
C LYS A 459 -37.62 -61.90 -45.88
N THR A 460 -37.89 -60.60 -45.88
CA THR A 460 -39.02 -59.98 -46.62
C THR A 460 -38.90 -58.44 -46.68
N LYS A 461 -39.00 -57.87 -47.90
CA LYS A 461 -39.24 -56.43 -48.22
C LYS A 461 -40.74 -56.08 -48.01
N PRO A 462 -41.22 -54.81 -47.98
CA PRO A 462 -40.68 -53.62 -48.69
C PRO A 462 -40.84 -52.23 -48.03
N ASP A 463 -40.30 -51.25 -48.76
CA ASP A 463 -40.76 -49.87 -49.00
C ASP A 463 -40.35 -48.68 -48.12
N HIS A 464 -40.12 -47.60 -48.88
CA HIS A 464 -39.44 -46.34 -48.60
C HIS A 464 -40.13 -45.42 -47.58
N GLN A 465 -39.31 -44.69 -46.80
CA GLN A 465 -39.41 -43.23 -46.66
C GLN A 465 -38.12 -42.68 -46.00
N GLU A 466 -37.45 -41.77 -46.70
CA GLU A 466 -36.32 -40.98 -46.21
C GLU A 466 -36.82 -39.83 -45.32
N GLU A 467 -36.37 -39.74 -44.08
CA GLU A 467 -36.28 -38.48 -43.35
C GLU A 467 -34.98 -38.45 -42.52
N GLY A 468 -34.16 -37.44 -42.78
CA GLY A 468 -32.94 -37.15 -42.03
C GLY A 468 -33.22 -36.24 -40.83
N HIS A 469 -32.59 -36.54 -39.70
CA HIS A 469 -32.32 -35.57 -38.65
C HIS A 469 -31.05 -35.96 -37.87
N VAL A 470 -30.02 -35.12 -37.97
CA VAL A 470 -28.86 -35.11 -37.09
C VAL A 470 -29.15 -34.07 -36.01
N ILE A 471 -29.13 -34.50 -34.74
CA ILE A 471 -29.28 -33.65 -33.56
C ILE A 471 -27.91 -33.41 -32.93
N SER A 472 -27.79 -32.17 -32.48
CA SER A 472 -26.74 -31.41 -31.80
C SER A 472 -26.17 -31.96 -30.49
N ASP A 473 -24.92 -31.53 -30.21
CA ASP A 473 -24.27 -31.53 -28.90
C ASP A 473 -25.00 -30.64 -27.86
N PRO A 474 -24.90 -30.94 -26.54
CA PRO A 474 -25.49 -30.13 -25.47
C PRO A 474 -24.53 -29.09 -24.85
N GLU A 475 -25.10 -27.94 -24.48
CA GLU A 475 -24.48 -26.80 -23.78
C GLU A 475 -24.36 -26.99 -22.25
N PRO A 476 -23.49 -26.23 -21.57
CA PRO A 476 -23.38 -26.20 -20.11
C PRO A 476 -24.42 -25.27 -19.43
N VAL A 477 -24.77 -25.64 -18.20
CA VAL A 477 -25.87 -25.12 -17.38
C VAL A 477 -25.45 -23.89 -16.57
N ASP A 478 -26.31 -22.87 -16.55
CA ASP A 478 -26.20 -21.65 -15.73
C ASP A 478 -27.12 -21.73 -14.50
N LEU A 479 -26.67 -21.22 -13.35
CA LEU A 479 -27.38 -21.23 -12.07
C LEU A 479 -28.02 -19.86 -11.76
N LEU A 480 -29.33 -19.93 -11.48
CA LEU A 480 -30.29 -18.88 -11.16
C LEU A 480 -29.87 -17.83 -10.10
N THR A 481 -30.29 -16.58 -10.31
CA THR A 481 -31.09 -15.81 -9.33
C THR A 481 -32.07 -14.82 -10.00
N GLU A 482 -33.36 -15.04 -9.74
CA GLU A 482 -34.52 -14.12 -9.76
C GLU A 482 -34.26 -12.82 -8.94
N THR A 483 -34.96 -11.68 -9.00
CA THR A 483 -36.09 -11.04 -9.70
C THR A 483 -36.00 -9.54 -9.32
N LEU A 484 -36.48 -8.56 -10.10
CA LEU A 484 -37.77 -7.88 -9.90
C LEU A 484 -37.95 -6.81 -11.01
N GLY A 485 -39.20 -6.66 -11.47
CA GLY A 485 -39.63 -5.88 -12.65
C GLY A 485 -39.40 -4.36 -12.59
N GLY A 486 -39.77 -3.56 -13.57
CA GLY A 486 -40.52 -3.78 -14.81
C GLY A 486 -40.98 -2.40 -15.31
N LYS A 487 -41.03 -2.23 -16.64
CA LYS A 487 -41.91 -1.37 -17.46
C LYS A 487 -41.16 -0.65 -18.60
N GLU A 488 -41.60 -0.97 -19.82
CA GLU A 488 -41.94 -0.09 -20.98
C GLU A 488 -40.96 1.07 -21.32
N ALA A 489 -40.54 1.35 -22.56
CA ALA A 489 -41.18 1.19 -23.86
C ALA A 489 -40.19 1.54 -25.02
N LYS A 490 -40.48 0.97 -26.18
CA LYS A 490 -40.35 1.51 -27.56
C LYS A 490 -38.97 1.73 -28.23
N GLU A 491 -38.80 0.88 -29.24
CA GLU A 491 -38.11 1.06 -30.52
C GLU A 491 -38.09 2.49 -31.10
N ALA A 492 -36.97 2.84 -31.74
CA ALA A 492 -36.97 3.37 -33.10
C ALA A 492 -35.55 3.27 -33.72
N SER A 493 -35.43 2.35 -34.68
CA SER A 493 -34.77 2.48 -35.98
C SER A 493 -33.55 3.40 -36.15
N GLY A 494 -32.48 2.82 -36.72
CA GLY A 494 -32.06 3.27 -38.04
C GLY A 494 -30.57 3.56 -38.24
N ILE A 495 -30.04 2.85 -39.24
CA ILE A 495 -29.07 3.30 -40.26
C ILE A 495 -27.60 2.90 -40.03
N ASP A 496 -27.25 1.89 -40.83
CA ASP A 496 -26.00 1.64 -41.56
C ASP A 496 -24.97 2.78 -41.59
N ASN A 497 -23.69 2.45 -41.36
CA ASN A 497 -22.70 2.60 -42.44
C ASN A 497 -21.35 1.95 -42.15
N GLU A 498 -20.78 1.52 -43.27
CA GLU A 498 -19.64 0.65 -43.47
C GLU A 498 -18.28 1.24 -43.03
N ASN A 499 -17.41 0.34 -42.61
CA ASN A 499 -15.96 0.50 -42.46
C ASN A 499 -15.28 0.65 -43.84
N PRO A 500 -14.10 1.27 -43.88
CA PRO A 500 -13.01 0.61 -44.61
C PRO A 500 -11.64 0.65 -43.91
N THR A 501 -11.09 -0.56 -43.78
CA THR A 501 -9.73 -1.01 -44.15
C THR A 501 -8.48 -0.23 -43.74
N SER A 502 -7.65 -0.98 -43.02
CA SER A 502 -6.19 -0.98 -42.91
C SER A 502 -5.40 -0.63 -44.19
N SER A 503 -4.31 0.11 -44.02
CA SER A 503 -3.12 -0.01 -44.87
C SER A 503 -1.83 0.17 -44.06
N SER A 504 -0.88 -0.70 -44.42
CA SER A 504 0.49 -0.86 -43.95
C SER A 504 1.42 0.26 -44.38
N PHE A 505 2.39 0.66 -43.54
CA PHE A 505 3.65 1.24 -44.01
C PHE A 505 4.81 0.85 -43.07
N MET A 506 5.77 0.09 -43.61
CA MET A 506 7.15 -0.02 -43.16
C MET A 506 8.00 0.90 -44.06
N GLY A 507 8.98 1.58 -43.47
CA GLY A 507 9.98 2.35 -44.20
C GLY A 507 10.92 3.08 -43.24
N ASP A 508 12.12 2.53 -43.09
CA ASP A 508 13.26 3.09 -42.36
C ASP A 508 13.72 4.45 -42.90
N GLY A 509 14.26 5.30 -42.02
CA GLY A 509 14.95 6.53 -42.37
C GLY A 509 15.63 7.16 -41.15
N ASP A 510 16.95 7.01 -41.08
CA ASP A 510 17.86 7.67 -40.14
C ASP A 510 17.63 9.18 -40.05
N GLU A 511 17.56 9.71 -38.83
CA GLU A 511 18.03 11.07 -38.53
C GLU A 511 18.56 11.14 -37.09
N ALA A 512 19.89 11.16 -36.98
CA ALA A 512 20.65 11.46 -35.78
C ALA A 512 21.05 12.95 -35.78
N GLN A 513 21.30 13.48 -34.57
CA GLN A 513 21.61 14.88 -34.19
C GLN A 513 20.33 15.71 -33.99
N VAL A 514 20.04 16.30 -32.82
CA VAL A 514 20.78 17.38 -32.14
C VAL A 514 20.39 17.41 -30.63
N PHE A 515 21.29 17.98 -29.81
CA PHE A 515 21.17 18.44 -28.40
C PHE A 515 21.72 17.52 -27.29
N LYS A 516 23.06 17.58 -27.14
CA LYS A 516 23.78 17.41 -25.86
C LYS A 516 24.67 18.63 -25.63
N GLU A 517 24.32 19.45 -24.65
CA GLU A 517 25.15 20.36 -23.81
C GLU A 517 24.13 21.19 -23.00
N ALA A 518 24.17 21.36 -21.69
CA ALA A 518 25.33 21.60 -20.84
C ALA A 518 25.13 21.08 -19.40
N VAL A 519 26.18 20.46 -18.85
CA VAL A 519 26.42 20.37 -17.40
C VAL A 519 27.93 20.58 -17.22
N GLU A 520 28.35 21.81 -16.94
CA GLU A 520 29.68 22.10 -16.38
C GLU A 520 29.62 21.91 -14.87
N PHE A 521 30.31 20.89 -14.35
CA PHE A 521 30.67 20.79 -12.95
C PHE A 521 32.15 21.17 -12.78
N SER A 522 32.36 22.18 -11.95
CA SER A 522 33.65 22.64 -11.41
C SER A 522 34.46 21.47 -10.84
N LYS A 523 35.74 21.39 -11.25
CA LYS A 523 36.79 20.64 -10.54
C LYS A 523 37.33 21.49 -9.37
N PRO A 524 37.75 20.89 -8.24
CA PRO A 524 38.59 21.56 -7.26
C PRO A 524 40.07 21.29 -7.56
N ASP A 525 40.86 22.37 -7.60
CA ASP A 525 42.32 22.30 -7.64
C ASP A 525 42.90 21.96 -6.26
N SER A 526 44.03 21.25 -6.32
CA SER A 526 44.80 20.71 -5.22
C SER A 526 45.86 21.68 -4.69
N MET A 527 46.12 21.53 -3.38
CA MET A 527 47.37 21.81 -2.63
C MET A 527 47.83 23.26 -2.44
N LEU A 528 48.00 23.64 -1.17
CA LEU A 528 49.31 23.94 -0.58
C LEU A 528 49.27 23.82 0.95
N SER A 529 50.28 23.12 1.46
CA SER A 529 50.68 22.92 2.86
C SER A 529 51.09 24.22 3.56
N VAL A 530 51.01 24.28 4.90
CA VAL A 530 52.15 24.43 5.85
C VAL A 530 51.63 24.49 7.30
N ASN A 531 52.41 23.86 8.19
CA ASN A 531 52.38 23.72 9.65
C ASN A 531 51.96 24.96 10.47
N ASP A 532 51.42 24.77 11.68
CA ASP A 532 52.21 24.83 12.94
C ASP A 532 51.35 24.62 14.22
N GLU A 533 51.94 23.82 15.10
CA GLU A 533 52.02 23.88 16.58
C GLU A 533 50.83 23.71 17.55
N LEU A 534 51.10 22.78 18.48
CA LEU A 534 50.65 22.51 19.87
C LEU A 534 49.40 21.64 20.12
#